data_AF-A0A1J0A7D2-F1
#
_entry.id   AF-A0A1J0A7D2-F1
#
_cell.length_a   1.000
_cell.length_b   1.000
_cell.length_c   1.000
_cell.angle_alpha   90.00
_cell.angle_beta   90.00
_cell.angle_gamma   90.00
#
_symmetry.space_group_name_H-M   'P 1'
#
loop_
_entity.id
_entity.type
_entity.pdbx_description
1 polymer ?
#
loop_
_entity_poly.entity_id
_entity_poly.type
_entity_poly.pdbx_seq_one_letter_code
_entity_poly.pdbx_strand_id
1 'polypeptide(L)'
;MFYILSVISMLYGILMALATIKIIPFSEHPIIFIINLVGVLCLLLYVKYYRLLYVGVVILFIAALLNGIFILNRLTTTHITIRLIFSLTLISINYLTNHLY
;
A
#
# COMPACT_ATOMS: atom_id res chain seq x y z
N MET A 1 1.96 -10.90 18.01
CA MET A 1 1.18 -9.88 17.26
C MET A 1 2.06 -9.11 16.28
N PHE A 2 3.20 -8.59 16.73
CA PHE A 2 4.13 -7.81 15.90
C PHE A 2 4.67 -8.53 14.64
N TYR A 3 5.11 -9.78 14.79
CA TYR A 3 5.62 -10.60 13.67
C TYR A 3 4.54 -10.88 12.61
N ILE A 4 3.31 -11.16 13.05
CA ILE A 4 2.17 -11.42 12.15
C ILE A 4 1.85 -10.16 11.33
N LEU A 5 1.82 -8.99 11.97
CA LEU A 5 1.57 -7.72 11.27
C LEU A 5 2.65 -7.42 10.23
N SER A 6 3.91 -7.74 10.52
CA SER A 6 5.03 -7.54 9.60
C SER A 6 4.94 -8.44 8.38
N VAL A 7 4.61 -9.72 8.57
CA VAL A 7 4.43 -10.68 7.47
C VAL A 7 3.24 -10.27 6.59
N ILE A 8 2.12 -9.87 7.19
CA ILE A 8 0.94 -9.40 6.44
C ILE A 8 1.25 -8.11 5.66
N SER A 9 1.98 -7.17 6.25
CA SER A 9 2.37 -5.91 5.60
C SER A 9 3.33 -6.15 4.43
N MET A 10 4.27 -7.08 4.57
CA MET A 10 5.17 -7.49 3.49
C MET A 10 4.42 -8.18 2.35
N LEU A 11 3.53 -9.13 2.67
CA LEU A 11 2.69 -9.79 1.67
C LEU A 11 1.82 -8.77 0.91
N TYR A 12 1.23 -7.82 1.64
CA TYR A 12 0.47 -6.73 1.05
C TYR A 12 1.33 -5.87 0.12
N GLY A 13 2.53 -5.46 0.55
CA GLY A 13 3.46 -4.70 -0.28
C GLY A 13 3.88 -5.43 -1.56
N ILE A 14 4.16 -6.74 -1.48
CA ILE A 14 4.54 -7.57 -2.63
C ILE A 14 3.38 -7.67 -3.63
N LEU A 15 2.17 -7.95 -3.14
CA LEU A 15 0.97 -8.01 -3.99
C LEU A 15 0.69 -6.66 -4.65
N MET A 16 0.89 -5.55 -3.93
CA MET A 16 0.76 -4.19 -4.47
C MET A 16 1.79 -3.91 -5.56
N ALA A 17 3.04 -4.36 -5.39
CA ALA A 17 4.09 -4.21 -6.40
C ALA A 17 3.74 -4.95 -7.68
N LEU A 18 3.33 -6.22 -7.55
CA LEU A 18 2.93 -7.07 -8.67
C LEU A 18 1.72 -6.50 -9.41
N ALA A 19 0.70 -6.03 -8.68
CA ALA A 19 -0.47 -5.40 -9.26
C ALA A 19 -0.11 -4.10 -10.01
N THR A 20 0.79 -3.29 -9.44
CA THR A 20 1.25 -2.02 -10.05
C THR A 20 1.97 -2.29 -11.38
N ILE A 21 2.89 -3.26 -11.42
CA ILE A 21 3.65 -3.62 -12.64
C ILE A 21 2.72 -4.14 -13.74
N LYS A 22 1.70 -4.92 -13.38
CA LYS A 22 0.80 -5.54 -14.36
C LYS A 22 -0.25 -4.58 -14.92
N ILE A 23 -0.72 -3.62 -14.10
CA ILE A 23 -1.91 -2.81 -14.41
C ILE A 23 -1.54 -1.41 -14.90
N ILE A 24 -0.43 -0.84 -14.41
CA ILE A 24 -0.05 0.55 -14.66
C ILE A 24 1.16 0.53 -15.60
N PRO A 25 0.97 0.66 -16.92
CA PRO A 25 2.10 0.80 -17.82
C PRO A 25 2.84 2.10 -17.50
N PHE A 26 4.15 1.99 -17.26
CA PHE A 26 5.01 3.12 -16.90
C PHE A 26 4.94 4.28 -17.91
N SER A 27 4.68 3.97 -19.18
CA SER A 27 4.57 4.94 -20.26
C SER A 27 3.35 5.86 -20.16
N GLU A 28 2.24 5.40 -19.58
CA GLU A 28 1.01 6.20 -19.49
C GLU A 28 0.96 7.01 -18.18
N HIS A 29 1.40 6.43 -17.06
CA HIS A 29 1.28 7.06 -15.74
C HIS A 29 2.54 6.86 -14.86
N PRO A 30 3.69 7.47 -15.21
CA PRO A 30 4.96 7.27 -14.52
C PRO A 30 4.93 7.76 -13.06
N ILE A 31 4.23 8.86 -12.79
CA ILE A 31 4.11 9.43 -11.44
C ILE A 31 3.40 8.46 -10.49
N ILE A 32 2.29 7.86 -10.93
CA ILE A 32 1.48 6.95 -10.13
C ILE A 32 2.25 5.64 -9.88
N PHE A 33 3.01 5.18 -10.87
CA PHE A 33 3.90 4.04 -10.74
C PHE A 33 4.99 4.29 -9.67
N ILE A 34 5.64 5.45 -9.71
CA ILE A 34 6.69 5.83 -8.74
C ILE A 34 6.11 5.91 -7.32
N ILE A 35 4.93 6.52 -7.14
CA ILE A 35 4.31 6.64 -5.80
C ILE A 35 3.96 5.26 -5.23
N ASN A 36 3.40 4.35 -6.05
CA ASN A 36 3.17 2.96 -5.63
C ASN A 36 4.48 2.27 -5.23
N LEU A 37 5.54 2.42 -6.04
CA LEU A 37 6.84 1.82 -5.78
C LEU A 37 7.45 2.32 -4.45
N VAL A 38 7.39 3.63 -4.20
CA VAL A 38 7.87 4.24 -2.97
C VAL A 38 7.07 3.73 -1.75
N GLY A 39 5.75 3.60 -1.89
CA GLY A 39 4.90 3.04 -0.85
C GLY A 39 5.23 1.58 -0.52
N VAL A 40 5.48 0.75 -1.53
CA VAL A 40 5.93 -0.64 -1.37
C VAL A 40 7.30 -0.69 -0.69
N LEU A 41 8.25 0.14 -1.13
CA LEU A 41 9.58 0.20 -0.52
C LEU A 41 9.50 0.59 0.97
N CYS A 42 8.63 1.53 1.34
CA CYS A 42 8.38 1.87 2.75
C CYS A 42 7.82 0.69 3.54
N LEU A 43 6.91 -0.10 2.98
CA LEU A 43 6.38 -1.32 3.62
C LEU A 43 7.42 -2.45 3.75
N LEU A 44 8.37 -2.56 2.81
CA LEU A 44 9.46 -3.54 2.92
C LEU A 44 10.49 -3.10 3.98
N LEU A 45 10.83 -1.80 4.00
CA LEU A 45 11.77 -1.21 4.94
C LEU A 45 11.21 -1.08 6.37
N TYR A 46 9.89 -1.22 6.54
CA TYR A 46 9.23 -1.27 7.83
C TYR A 46 9.84 -2.29 8.80
N VAL A 47 10.33 -3.43 8.29
CA VAL A 47 10.97 -4.46 9.14
C VAL A 47 12.18 -3.92 9.89
N LYS A 48 12.84 -2.88 9.35
CA LYS A 48 13.96 -2.20 10.00
C LYS A 48 13.54 -0.96 10.80
N TYR A 49 12.50 -0.24 10.36
CA TYR A 49 12.02 0.97 11.03
C TYR A 49 10.49 1.00 11.12
N TYR A 50 9.96 0.80 12.33
CA TYR A 50 8.51 0.68 12.54
C TYR A 50 7.69 1.93 12.19
N ARG A 51 8.29 3.12 12.28
CA ARG A 51 7.64 4.37 11.86
C ARG A 51 7.35 4.42 10.36
N LEU A 52 8.05 3.65 9.54
CA LEU A 52 7.83 3.60 8.09
C LEU A 52 6.53 2.89 7.71
N LEU A 53 5.89 2.12 8.60
CA LEU A 53 4.60 1.51 8.27
C LEU A 53 3.54 2.57 7.98
N TYR A 54 3.42 3.55 8.87
CA TYR A 54 2.41 4.59 8.73
C TYR A 54 2.65 5.39 7.44
N VAL A 55 3.90 5.76 7.19
CA VAL A 55 4.32 6.48 5.97
C VAL A 55 4.02 5.63 4.73
N GLY A 56 4.41 4.34 4.73
CA GLY A 56 4.19 3.43 3.61
C GLY A 56 2.71 3.19 3.31
N VAL A 57 1.87 2.97 4.33
CA VAL A 57 0.43 2.77 4.13
C VAL A 57 -0.25 4.05 3.67
N VAL A 58 0.10 5.22 4.20
CA VAL A 58 -0.45 6.51 3.72
C VAL A 58 -0.07 6.77 2.27
N ILE A 59 1.19 6.51 1.88
CA ILE A 59 1.63 6.66 0.49
C ILE A 59 0.87 5.69 -0.42
N LEU A 60 0.68 4.42 0.00
CA LEU A 60 -0.10 3.45 -0.77
C LEU A 60 -1.59 3.80 -0.84
N PHE A 61 -2.14 4.41 0.18
CA PHE A 61 -3.51 4.91 0.20
C PHE A 61 -3.70 6.04 -0.82
N ILE A 62 -2.79 7.02 -0.84
CA ILE A 62 -2.78 8.10 -1.84
C ILE A 62 -2.59 7.49 -3.24
N ALA A 63 -1.68 6.53 -3.39
CA ALA A 63 -1.50 5.83 -4.66
C ALA A 63 -2.79 5.10 -5.10
N ALA A 64 -3.51 4.46 -4.19
CA ALA A 64 -4.77 3.79 -4.49
C ALA A 64 -5.87 4.79 -4.91
N LEU A 65 -5.95 5.95 -4.28
CA LEU A 65 -6.87 7.03 -4.69
C LEU A 65 -6.53 7.56 -6.08
N LEU A 66 -5.24 7.85 -6.34
CA LEU A 66 -4.79 8.31 -7.66
C LEU A 66 -5.05 7.24 -8.73
N ASN A 67 -4.81 5.97 -8.42
CA ASN A 67 -5.16 4.86 -9.31
C ASN A 67 -6.66 4.80 -9.59
N GLY A 68 -7.50 5.04 -8.59
CA GLY A 68 -8.93 5.14 -8.79
C GLY A 68 -9.29 6.29 -9.71
N ILE A 69 -8.81 7.50 -9.45
CA ILE A 69 -9.20 8.71 -10.20
C ILE A 69 -8.73 8.64 -11.66
N PHE A 70 -7.49 8.21 -11.91
CA PHE A 70 -6.90 8.27 -13.25
C PHE A 70 -7.12 6.99 -14.08
N ILE A 71 -7.33 5.84 -13.42
CA ILE A 71 -7.33 4.51 -14.07
C ILE A 71 -8.68 3.79 -13.83
N LEU A 72 -9.74 4.53 -13.46
CA LEU A 72 -11.08 4.00 -13.18
C LEU A 72 -11.65 3.15 -14.33
N ASN A 73 -11.21 3.38 -15.57
CA ASN A 73 -11.68 2.67 -16.76
C ASN A 73 -10.96 1.32 -17.03
N ARG A 74 -9.79 1.08 -16.42
CA ARG A 74 -9.03 -0.18 -16.54
C ARG A 74 -8.99 -1.00 -15.23
N LEU A 75 -9.22 -0.37 -14.09
CA LEU A 75 -9.30 -1.02 -12.78
C LEU A 75 -10.76 -1.21 -12.37
N THR A 76 -11.13 -2.43 -11.97
CA THR A 76 -12.44 -2.65 -11.36
C THR A 76 -12.52 -1.89 -10.03
N THR A 77 -13.65 -1.22 -9.79
CA THR A 77 -13.94 -0.50 -8.54
C THR A 77 -13.74 -1.37 -7.30
N THR A 78 -13.97 -2.69 -7.42
CA THR A 78 -13.69 -3.71 -6.41
C THR A 78 -12.22 -3.79 -6.00
N HIS A 79 -11.30 -3.63 -6.95
CA HIS A 79 -9.86 -3.72 -6.68
C HIS A 79 -9.37 -2.51 -5.88
N ILE A 80 -9.97 -1.34 -6.12
CA ILE A 80 -9.67 -0.08 -5.44
C ILE A 80 -10.24 -0.11 -4.01
N THR A 81 -11.48 -0.57 -3.83
CA THR A 81 -12.10 -0.69 -2.49
C THR A 81 -11.39 -1.70 -1.62
N ILE A 82 -11.00 -2.86 -2.15
CA ILE A 82 -10.20 -3.85 -1.38
C ILE A 82 -8.87 -3.24 -0.94
N ARG A 83 -8.16 -2.51 -1.82
CA ARG A 83 -6.91 -1.82 -1.46
C ARG A 83 -7.12 -0.81 -0.32
N LEU A 84 -8.20 -0.04 -0.36
CA LEU A 84 -8.56 0.95 0.66
C LEU A 84 -8.87 0.28 2.01
N ILE A 85 -9.71 -0.76 2.00
CA ILE A 85 -10.09 -1.50 3.22
C ILE A 85 -8.85 -2.11 3.88
N PHE A 86 -7.97 -2.72 3.09
CA PHE A 86 -6.75 -3.36 3.61
C PHE A 86 -5.74 -2.35 4.17
N SER A 87 -5.63 -1.17 3.54
CA SER A 87 -4.81 -0.06 4.05
C SER A 87 -5.35 0.46 5.38
N LEU A 88 -6.67 0.65 5.49
CA LEU A 88 -7.34 1.09 6.70
C LEU A 88 -7.19 0.10 7.85
N THR A 89 -7.36 -1.21 7.59
CA THR A 89 -7.17 -2.23 8.63
C THR A 89 -5.73 -2.28 9.12
N LEU A 90 -4.74 -2.17 8.23
CA LEU A 90 -3.32 -2.11 8.61
C LEU A 90 -2.99 -0.89 9.48
N ILE A 91 -3.54 0.29 9.14
CA ILE A 91 -3.38 1.50 9.97
C ILE A 91 -4.01 1.30 11.35
N SER A 92 -5.25 0.82 11.40
CA SER A 92 -5.98 0.63 12.67
C SER A 92 -5.30 -0.37 13.59
N ILE A 93 -4.81 -1.50 13.05
CA ILE A 93 -4.10 -2.51 13.86
C ILE A 93 -2.75 -1.94 14.33
N ASN A 94 -2.02 -1.22 13.48
CA ASN A 94 -0.76 -0.60 13.90
C ASN A 94 -0.97 0.46 14.98
N TYR A 95 -2.01 1.29 14.85
CA TYR A 95 -2.36 2.30 15.86
C TYR A 95 -2.68 1.64 17.21
N LEU A 96 -3.51 0.58 17.21
CA LEU A 96 -3.81 -0.19 18.41
C LEU A 96 -2.55 -0.79 19.05
N THR A 97 -1.64 -1.31 18.23
CA THR A 97 -0.40 -1.96 18.70
C THR A 97 0.58 -0.95 19.31
N ASN A 98 0.74 0.23 18.70
CA ASN A 98 1.61 1.31 19.22
C ASN A 98 1.02 2.05 20.42
N HIS A 99 -0.30 2.02 20.64
CA HIS A 99 -0.89 2.62 21.84
C HIS A 99 -0.75 1.69 23.07
N LEU A 100 -0.57 0.38 22.84
CA LEU A 100 -0.43 -0.64 23.88
C LEU A 100 1.02 -0.84 24.37
N TYR A 101 2.01 -0.24 23.72
CA TYR A 101 3.46 -0.35 24.02
C TYR A 101 4.10 1.03 24.08
#